data_AF-A0A4U1IDF8-F1
#
_entry.id   AF-A0A4U1IDF8-F1
#
_cell.length_a   1.000
_cell.length_b   1.000
_cell.length_c   1.000
_cell.angle_alpha   90.00
_cell.angle_beta   90.00
_cell.angle_gamma   90.00
#
_symmetry.space_group_name_H-M   'P 1'
#
loop_
_entity.id
_entity.type
_entity.pdbx_description
1 polymer ?
#
loop_
_entity_poly.entity_id
_entity_poly.type
_entity_poly.pdbx_seq_one_letter_code
_entity_poly.pdbx_strand_id
1 'polypeptide(L)'
;MLRPTREDFERWSGTGLVFFGTYLHPNSRLYKYIWQIWTPDSPLEGAEFFEHGPRYCTAQFHEMEKRFFDVGASGFIYNRKLPRLGLDKPFDLTHPRWANREWAPAWEDDPDPECNGHK
;
A
#
# COMPACT_ATOMS: atom_id res chain seq x y z
N MET A 1 8.65 -7.82 -9.92
CA MET A 1 7.57 -7.85 -8.90
C MET A 1 6.59 -8.90 -9.34
N LEU A 2 6.23 -9.85 -8.47
CA LEU A 2 5.20 -10.84 -8.82
C LEU A 2 3.84 -10.15 -8.88
N ARG A 3 3.04 -10.52 -9.89
CA ARG A 3 1.70 -9.96 -10.04
C ARG A 3 0.76 -10.72 -9.09
N PRO A 4 -0.33 -10.08 -8.64
CA PRO A 4 -1.34 -10.73 -7.82
C PRO A 4 -2.19 -11.67 -8.70
N THR A 5 -1.60 -12.78 -9.12
CA THR A 5 -2.28 -13.83 -9.89
C THR A 5 -1.97 -15.20 -9.29
N ARG A 6 -2.91 -16.13 -9.40
CA ARG A 6 -2.76 -17.53 -8.96
C ARG A 6 -1.61 -18.21 -9.69
N GLU A 7 -1.45 -17.94 -10.98
CA GLU A 7 -0.32 -18.45 -11.77
C GLU A 7 1.04 -18.01 -11.19
N ASP A 8 1.20 -16.70 -10.88
CA ASP A 8 2.45 -16.19 -10.30
C ASP A 8 2.64 -16.70 -8.86
N PHE A 9 1.55 -16.91 -8.12
CA PHE A 9 1.56 -17.49 -6.77
C PHE A 9 1.98 -18.97 -6.75
N GLU A 10 1.42 -19.79 -7.64
CA GLU A 10 1.79 -21.20 -7.82
C GLU A 10 3.29 -21.32 -8.20
N ARG A 11 3.77 -20.43 -9.07
CA ARG A 11 5.19 -20.38 -9.46
C ARG A 11 6.12 -19.95 -8.32
N TRP A 12 5.66 -19.04 -7.45
CA TRP A 12 6.43 -18.60 -6.30
C TRP A 12 6.66 -19.74 -5.30
N SER A 13 5.67 -20.61 -5.10
CA SER A 13 5.75 -21.82 -4.24
C SER A 13 6.14 -21.55 -2.77
N GLY A 14 6.10 -20.29 -2.32
CA GLY A 14 6.43 -19.91 -0.96
C GLY A 14 5.25 -20.05 0.00
N THR A 15 5.53 -19.79 1.27
CA THR A 15 4.51 -19.74 2.33
C THR A 15 4.58 -18.40 3.05
N GLY A 16 3.45 -17.97 3.58
CA GLY A 16 3.28 -16.69 4.26
C GLY A 16 3.10 -15.51 3.30
N LEU A 17 3.14 -14.31 3.87
CA LEU A 17 3.00 -13.06 3.14
C LEU A 17 4.38 -12.56 2.70
N VAL A 18 4.55 -12.25 1.41
CA VAL A 18 5.78 -11.65 0.88
C VAL A 18 5.53 -10.24 0.39
N PHE A 19 6.50 -9.37 0.68
CA PHE A 19 6.40 -7.94 0.43
C PHE A 19 6.94 -7.54 -0.94
N PHE A 20 6.12 -6.83 -1.71
CA PHE A 20 6.49 -6.18 -2.95
C PHE A 20 6.10 -4.70 -2.89
N GLY A 21 7.07 -3.85 -2.54
CA GLY A 21 6.81 -2.43 -2.41
C GLY A 21 8.06 -1.64 -2.13
N THR A 22 7.85 -0.41 -1.67
CA THR A 22 8.91 0.51 -1.25
C THR A 22 8.99 0.58 0.27
N TYR A 23 10.18 0.86 0.81
CA TYR A 23 10.30 1.17 2.23
C TYR A 23 9.47 2.40 2.61
N LEU A 24 8.97 2.39 3.84
CA LEU A 24 8.33 3.56 4.44
C LEU A 24 9.37 4.67 4.61
N HIS A 25 9.06 5.85 4.07
CA HIS A 25 9.95 7.00 4.18
C HIS A 25 9.92 7.52 5.62
N PRO A 26 11.07 7.81 6.27
CA PRO A 26 11.12 8.17 7.69
C PRO A 26 10.34 9.44 8.02
N ASN A 27 10.20 10.36 7.06
CA ASN A 27 9.32 11.51 7.20
C ASN A 27 7.91 11.19 6.67
N SER A 28 7.03 10.78 7.58
CA SER A 28 5.62 10.45 7.30
C SER A 28 4.78 11.67 6.90
N ARG A 29 5.24 12.89 7.21
CA ARG A 29 4.60 14.14 6.77
C ARG A 29 4.82 14.42 5.28
N LEU A 30 5.72 13.71 4.59
CA LEU A 30 5.93 13.85 3.14
C LEU A 30 5.11 12.86 2.32
N TYR A 31 4.89 11.65 2.85
CA TYR A 31 4.30 10.57 2.09
C TYR A 31 3.31 9.75 2.92
N LYS A 32 2.18 9.45 2.30
CA LYS A 32 1.23 8.42 2.73
C LYS A 32 1.50 7.13 1.96
N TYR A 33 1.12 6.01 2.55
CA TYR A 33 1.21 4.71 1.90
C TYR A 33 -0.17 4.06 1.90
N ILE A 34 -0.58 3.64 0.71
CA ILE A 34 -1.76 2.79 0.55
C ILE A 34 -1.29 1.36 0.38
N TRP A 35 -1.88 0.47 1.13
CA TRP A 35 -1.52 -0.93 1.21
C TRP A 35 -2.58 -1.80 0.57
N GLN A 36 -2.16 -2.89 -0.04
CA GLN A 36 -3.05 -3.94 -0.53
C GLN A 36 -2.45 -5.30 -0.21
N ILE A 37 -3.29 -6.25 0.20
CA ILE A 37 -2.89 -7.63 0.48
C ILE A 37 -3.69 -8.51 -0.46
N TRP A 38 -3.01 -9.25 -1.33
CA TRP A 38 -3.62 -10.22 -2.23
C TRP A 38 -3.37 -11.63 -1.70
N THR A 39 -4.40 -12.47 -1.70
CA THR A 39 -4.31 -13.91 -1.46
C THR A 39 -4.98 -14.66 -2.61
N PRO A 40 -4.70 -15.97 -2.82
CA PRO A 40 -5.34 -16.76 -3.88
C PRO A 40 -6.87 -16.83 -3.82
N ASP A 41 -7.45 -16.56 -2.64
CA ASP A 41 -8.89 -16.49 -2.40
C ASP A 41 -9.52 -15.19 -2.92
N SER A 42 -8.70 -14.21 -3.32
CA SER A 42 -9.20 -12.97 -3.91
C SER A 42 -9.94 -13.27 -5.22
N PRO A 43 -11.12 -12.67 -5.44
CA PRO A 43 -11.81 -12.78 -6.73
C PRO A 43 -11.14 -11.94 -7.82
N LEU A 44 -10.23 -11.03 -7.46
CA LEU A 44 -9.56 -10.12 -8.39
C LEU A 44 -8.10 -10.52 -8.59
N GLU A 45 -7.60 -10.37 -9.81
CA GLU A 45 -6.23 -10.67 -10.17
C GLU A 45 -5.60 -9.54 -10.99
N GLY A 46 -4.27 -9.49 -11.01
CA GLY A 46 -3.50 -8.59 -11.86
C GLY A 46 -3.88 -7.11 -11.71
N ALA A 47 -4.19 -6.46 -12.84
CA ALA A 47 -4.51 -5.04 -12.88
C ALA A 47 -5.83 -4.72 -12.15
N GLU A 48 -6.84 -5.59 -12.26
CA GLU A 48 -8.14 -5.38 -11.60
C GLU A 48 -8.01 -5.39 -10.07
N PHE A 49 -7.12 -6.21 -9.52
CA PHE A 49 -6.82 -6.18 -8.09
C PHE A 49 -6.21 -4.83 -7.67
N PHE A 50 -5.28 -4.27 -8.44
CA PHE A 50 -4.69 -2.98 -8.11
C PHE A 50 -5.71 -1.83 -8.23
N GLU A 51 -6.66 -1.94 -9.17
CA GLU A 51 -7.65 -0.90 -9.43
C GLU A 51 -8.86 -0.97 -8.48
N HIS A 52 -9.32 -2.16 -8.14
CA HIS A 52 -10.58 -2.37 -7.42
C HIS A 52 -10.43 -3.18 -6.12
N GLY A 53 -9.26 -3.76 -5.87
CA GLY A 53 -9.00 -4.53 -4.67
C GLY A 53 -9.02 -3.66 -3.40
N PRO A 54 -9.17 -4.30 -2.22
CA PRO A 54 -9.16 -3.60 -0.95
C PRO A 54 -7.90 -2.75 -0.76
N ARG A 55 -8.09 -1.53 -0.27
CA ARG A 55 -7.02 -0.57 0.04
C ARG A 55 -7.06 -0.24 1.52
N TYR A 56 -5.89 -0.23 2.14
CA TYR A 56 -5.75 -0.01 3.57
C TYR A 56 -4.81 1.16 3.84
N CYS A 57 -5.14 1.96 4.87
CA CYS A 57 -4.17 2.84 5.50
C CYS A 57 -3.15 2.03 6.30
N THR A 58 -2.11 2.67 6.85
CA THR A 58 -1.03 1.93 7.52
C THR A 58 -1.51 1.17 8.75
N ALA A 59 -2.41 1.76 9.54
CA ALA A 59 -2.99 1.10 10.70
C ALA A 59 -3.88 -0.11 10.31
N GLN A 60 -4.77 0.06 9.33
CA GLN A 60 -5.62 -1.01 8.82
C GLN A 60 -4.79 -2.14 8.20
N PHE A 61 -3.69 -1.80 7.52
CA PHE A 61 -2.78 -2.78 6.95
C PHE A 61 -2.20 -3.69 8.02
N HIS A 62 -1.66 -3.15 9.12
CA HIS A 62 -1.11 -3.97 10.19
C HIS A 62 -2.18 -4.83 10.88
N GLU A 63 -3.41 -4.31 11.02
CA GLU A 63 -4.52 -5.11 11.51
C GLU A 63 -4.83 -6.30 10.58
N MET A 64 -4.92 -6.06 9.28
CA MET A 64 -5.21 -7.11 8.29
C MET A 64 -4.05 -8.08 8.13
N GLU A 65 -2.82 -7.59 8.10
CA GLU A 65 -1.59 -8.40 8.08
C GLU A 65 -1.57 -9.37 9.25
N LYS A 66 -1.85 -8.89 10.48
CA LYS A 66 -1.97 -9.75 11.65
C LYS A 66 -3.06 -10.79 11.49
N ARG A 67 -4.26 -10.41 11.01
CA ARG A 67 -5.36 -11.36 10.78
C ARG A 67 -4.99 -12.44 9.78
N PHE A 68 -4.35 -12.08 8.67
CA PHE A 68 -3.88 -13.04 7.66
C PHE A 68 -2.77 -13.95 8.20
N PHE A 69 -1.86 -13.40 9.01
CA PHE A 69 -0.84 -14.19 9.70
C PHE A 69 -1.46 -15.20 10.68
N ASP A 70 -2.42 -14.78 11.49
CA ASP A 70 -3.07 -15.62 12.51
C ASP A 70 -3.81 -16.82 11.89
N VAL A 71 -4.31 -16.70 10.65
CA VAL A 71 -4.95 -17.80 9.90
C VAL A 71 -4.00 -18.57 8.99
N GLY A 72 -2.70 -18.24 8.99
CA GLY A 72 -1.69 -18.89 8.16
C GLY A 72 -1.84 -18.61 6.65
N ALA A 73 -2.46 -17.49 6.28
CA ALA A 73 -2.64 -17.13 4.88
C ALA A 73 -1.31 -16.85 4.18
N SER A 74 -1.25 -17.19 2.90
CA SER A 74 -0.11 -16.92 2.04
C SER A 74 -0.53 -16.00 0.90
N GLY A 75 0.37 -15.09 0.50
CA GLY A 75 -0.01 -14.06 -0.45
C GLY A 75 1.02 -12.95 -0.61
N PHE A 76 0.60 -11.89 -1.28
CA PHE A 76 1.46 -10.79 -1.70
C PHE A 76 0.99 -9.48 -1.07
N ILE A 77 1.92 -8.75 -0.46
CA ILE A 77 1.69 -7.42 0.09
C ILE A 77 2.25 -6.39 -0.88
N TYR A 78 1.46 -5.37 -1.16
CA TYR A 78 1.83 -4.25 -2.02
C TYR A 78 1.68 -2.94 -1.28
N ASN A 79 2.54 -1.98 -1.62
CA ASN A 79 2.31 -0.59 -1.23
C ASN A 79 2.49 0.39 -2.38
N ARG A 80 1.71 1.48 -2.28
CA ARG A 80 1.80 2.61 -3.18
C ARG A 80 2.04 3.88 -2.37
N LYS A 81 3.20 4.47 -2.60
CA LYS A 81 3.60 5.75 -2.02
C LYS A 81 2.85 6.91 -2.68
N LEU A 82 2.18 7.74 -1.89
CA LEU A 82 1.47 8.95 -2.31
C LEU A 82 2.13 10.18 -1.67
N PRO A 83 2.54 11.19 -2.44
CA PRO A 83 2.97 12.46 -1.85
C PRO A 83 1.80 13.12 -1.11
N ARG A 84 2.09 13.76 0.02
CA ARG A 84 1.11 14.51 0.81
C ARG A 84 1.05 15.96 0.35
N LEU A 85 -0.16 16.51 0.32
CA LEU A 85 -0.39 17.95 0.19
C LEU A 85 0.09 18.71 1.44
N GLY A 86 0.19 20.04 1.32
CA GLY A 86 0.54 20.94 2.41
C GLY A 86 1.45 22.07 1.96
N LEU A 87 1.29 23.25 2.55
CA LEU A 87 1.98 24.49 2.14
C LEU A 87 3.51 24.39 2.31
N ASP A 88 4.00 23.63 3.29
CA ASP A 88 5.42 23.52 3.61
C ASP A 88 6.08 22.25 3.05
N LYS A 89 5.57 21.70 1.95
CA LYS A 89 6.13 20.47 1.34
C LYS A 89 7.09 20.81 0.21
N PRO A 90 8.17 20.04 0.02
CA PRO A 90 9.18 20.30 -1.01
C PRO A 90 8.71 19.92 -2.43
N PHE A 91 7.41 19.72 -2.63
CA PHE A 91 6.87 19.29 -3.92
C PHE A 91 6.42 20.50 -4.73
N ASP A 92 7.17 20.82 -5.76
CA ASP A 92 6.75 21.78 -6.79
C ASP A 92 5.60 21.18 -7.60
N LEU A 93 4.37 21.55 -7.28
CA LEU A 93 3.16 21.03 -7.95
C LEU A 93 3.08 21.38 -9.45
N THR A 94 3.84 22.38 -9.90
CA THR A 94 3.88 22.78 -11.32
C THR A 94 4.78 21.87 -12.15
N HIS A 95 5.64 21.09 -11.51
CA HIS A 95 6.56 20.20 -12.21
C HIS A 95 5.82 19.02 -12.88
N PRO A 96 6.07 18.71 -14.17
CA PRO A 96 5.33 17.70 -14.94
C PRO A 96 5.26 16.29 -14.31
N ARG A 97 6.27 15.94 -13.51
CA ARG A 97 6.32 14.69 -12.72
C ARG A 97 5.04 14.46 -11.89
N TRP A 98 4.37 15.53 -11.46
CA TRP A 98 3.22 15.43 -10.57
C TRP A 98 1.86 15.52 -11.27
N ALA A 99 1.83 15.81 -12.57
CA ALA A 99 0.59 16.10 -13.31
C ALA A 99 -0.45 14.95 -13.24
N ASN A 100 0.01 13.70 -13.18
CA ASN A 100 -0.84 12.51 -13.12
C ASN A 100 -0.69 11.74 -11.80
N ARG A 101 -0.17 12.40 -10.74
CA ARG A 101 0.01 11.75 -9.45
C ARG A 101 -1.20 11.91 -8.58
N GLU A 102 -1.58 10.82 -7.94
CA GLU A 102 -2.53 10.86 -6.83
C GLU A 102 -1.84 11.39 -5.58
N TRP A 103 -2.56 12.25 -4.86
CA TRP A 103 -2.10 12.95 -3.68
C TRP A 103 -2.87 12.52 -2.45
N ALA A 104 -2.16 12.38 -1.34
CA ALA A 104 -2.77 12.23 -0.04
C ALA A 104 -3.03 13.61 0.60
N PRO A 105 -4.00 13.71 1.53
CA PRO A 105 -4.15 14.90 2.37
C PRO A 105 -2.86 15.26 3.12
N ALA A 106 -2.78 16.50 3.57
CA ALA A 106 -1.76 16.91 4.52
C ALA A 106 -1.85 16.06 5.79
N TRP A 107 -0.73 15.94 6.52
CA TRP A 107 -0.67 15.09 7.72
C TRP A 107 -1.74 15.45 8.77
N GLU A 108 -1.96 16.74 8.99
CA GLU A 108 -2.89 17.24 10.00
C GLU A 108 -4.35 16.99 9.62
N ASP A 109 -4.64 16.96 8.31
CA ASP A 109 -5.98 16.75 7.76
C ASP A 109 -6.28 15.29 7.43
N ASP A 110 -5.30 14.39 7.61
CA ASP A 110 -5.47 12.97 7.33
C ASP A 110 -6.22 12.29 8.49
N PRO A 111 -7.44 11.77 8.23
CA PRO A 111 -8.27 11.17 9.26
C PRO A 111 -7.80 9.77 9.67
N ASP A 112 -6.87 9.17 8.91
CA ASP A 112 -6.38 7.84 9.23
C ASP A 112 -5.65 7.83 10.58
N PRO A 113 -5.86 6.78 11.39
CA PRO A 113 -5.22 6.68 12.68
C PRO A 113 -3.70 6.49 12.53
N GLU A 114 -2.96 7.07 13.48
CA GLU A 114 -1.51 6.92 13.51
C GLU A 114 -1.11 5.50 13.96
N CYS A 115 -0.17 4.90 13.24
CA CYS A 115 0.45 3.64 13.56
C CYS A 115 1.95 3.73 13.23
N ASN A 116 2.82 3.49 14.22
CA ASN A 116 4.28 3.53 14.06
C ASN A 116 4.81 4.84 13.43
N GLY A 117 4.20 5.99 13.75
CA GLY A 117 4.58 7.29 13.20
C GLY A 117 4.06 7.56 11.78
N HIS A 118 3.20 6.70 11.24
CA HIS A 118 2.57 6.84 9.93
C HIS A 118 1.04 6.87 10.04
N LYS A 119 0.39 7.55 9.09
CA LYS A 119 -1.04 7.48 8.81
C LYS A 119 -1.20 6.86 7.42
#